data_AF-A0A938XW50-F1
#
_entry.id   AF-A0A938XW50-F1
#
_cell.length_a   1.000
_cell.length_b   1.000
_cell.length_c   1.000
_cell.angle_alpha   90.00
_cell.angle_beta   90.00
_cell.angle_gamma   90.00
#
_symmetry.space_group_name_H-M   'P 1'
#
loop_
_entity.id
_entity.type
_entity.pdbx_description
1 polymer ?
#
loop_
_entity_poly.entity_id
_entity_poly.type
_entity_poly.pdbx_seq_one_letter_code
_entity_poly.pdbx_strand_id
1 'polypeptide(L)'
;MADNRLEVYALGSFYIKLDSKKIREKHWKSKKTLKLFKLLLVKHGKEINSEQIVEKIWPTQSLSKGVKRVYDTIYQLRKVLDNGQEESYILKSPQGYSLNDKKNYWLDWAEFTSIYNKYKSFDLTNGLSDKQLYQAVEELESAIDLYQGDFMENDLYERWIELPRIHYREVMLNIIMLLAKMSYKLHNNDKVLQYLEFGIEEAPYREDFYLLAMKILHHEDRCWKVAFLYKKCKEAMERELGISPSSRLKEEYNRIIDNQGCNVHTPMNLSTMGALRCESSVFKEIYKLEKRKSSRQDTPSLLLKIIFEEVFSYQLLEELITRISSRLRGEDVITKWDDHTIYILLARTPLANKSKISHRILDSLFLTEVGKNHQLEWKEISNQNYREDDDFDL
;
A
#
# COMPACT_ATOMS: atom_id res chain seq x y z
N MET A 1 -15.66 10.29 -45.59
CA MET A 1 -14.41 9.50 -45.68
C MET A 1 -14.22 8.87 -44.31
N ALA A 2 -13.98 7.57 -44.21
CA ALA A 2 -13.71 6.94 -42.91
C ALA A 2 -12.45 7.60 -42.34
N ASP A 3 -12.58 8.25 -41.18
CA ASP A 3 -11.44 8.82 -40.47
C ASP A 3 -10.65 7.63 -39.91
N ASN A 4 -9.62 7.22 -40.66
CA ASN A 4 -8.80 6.04 -40.38
C ASN A 4 -7.97 6.28 -39.12
N ARG A 5 -8.63 6.17 -37.96
CA ARG A 5 -8.07 6.43 -36.64
C ARG A 5 -7.72 5.11 -35.98
N LEU A 6 -6.46 5.02 -35.56
CA LEU A 6 -5.93 3.91 -34.77
C LEU A 6 -6.02 4.28 -33.28
N GLU A 7 -6.84 3.59 -32.51
CA GLU A 7 -6.92 3.75 -31.06
C GLU A 7 -6.15 2.61 -30.39
N VAL A 8 -5.17 2.92 -29.56
CA VAL A 8 -4.37 1.95 -28.84
C VAL A 8 -4.61 2.11 -27.35
N TYR A 9 -4.97 0.99 -26.72
CA TYR A 9 -5.19 0.89 -25.30
C TYR A 9 -4.10 0.01 -24.70
N ALA A 10 -3.33 0.55 -23.77
CA ALA A 10 -2.26 -0.15 -23.09
C ALA A 10 -2.19 0.11 -21.58
N LEU A 11 -3.01 0.98 -21.00
CA LEU A 11 -3.13 1.10 -19.53
C LEU A 11 -4.10 0.03 -19.00
N GLY A 12 -3.57 -1.17 -18.76
CA GLY A 12 -4.31 -2.40 -18.48
C GLY A 12 -4.13 -3.42 -19.61
N SER A 13 -5.18 -4.19 -19.88
CA SER A 13 -5.18 -5.19 -20.95
C SER A 13 -4.98 -4.55 -22.33
N PHE A 14 -3.90 -4.92 -23.02
CA PHE A 14 -3.57 -4.35 -24.32
C PHE A 14 -4.59 -4.70 -25.41
N TYR A 15 -5.10 -3.70 -26.12
CA TYR A 15 -5.84 -3.90 -27.37
C TYR A 15 -5.82 -2.67 -28.28
N ILE A 16 -6.22 -2.87 -29.53
CA ILE A 16 -6.23 -1.83 -30.56
C ILE A 16 -7.59 -1.84 -31.25
N LYS A 17 -8.07 -0.66 -31.62
CA LYS A 17 -9.17 -0.48 -32.58
C LYS A 17 -8.66 0.28 -33.79
N LEU A 18 -9.14 -0.11 -34.97
CA LEU A 18 -8.98 0.64 -36.21
C LEU A 18 -10.38 0.91 -36.74
N ASP A 19 -10.71 2.17 -37.03
CA ASP A 19 -12.08 2.59 -37.38
C ASP A 19 -13.12 2.08 -36.36
N SER A 20 -12.81 2.23 -35.07
CA SER A 20 -13.59 1.73 -33.93
C SER A 20 -13.80 0.20 -33.87
N LYS A 21 -13.19 -0.58 -34.78
CA LYS A 21 -13.26 -2.05 -34.78
C LYS A 21 -12.04 -2.64 -34.09
N LYS A 22 -12.26 -3.45 -33.06
CA LYS A 22 -11.18 -4.12 -32.31
C LYS A 22 -10.41 -5.10 -33.21
N ILE A 23 -9.10 -4.91 -33.30
CA ILE A 23 -8.19 -5.84 -33.99
C ILE A 23 -7.97 -7.07 -33.09
N ARG A 24 -8.75 -8.13 -33.33
CA ARG A 24 -8.61 -9.42 -32.64
C ARG A 24 -7.30 -10.14 -32.97
N GLU A 25 -6.89 -11.06 -32.10
CA GLU A 25 -5.67 -11.88 -32.26
C GLU A 25 -5.54 -12.53 -33.64
N LYS A 26 -6.64 -13.07 -34.17
CA LYS A 26 -6.68 -13.73 -35.50
C LYS A 26 -6.24 -12.85 -36.68
N HIS A 27 -6.29 -11.52 -36.54
CA HIS A 27 -5.86 -10.60 -37.58
C HIS A 27 -4.33 -10.45 -37.61
N TRP A 28 -3.67 -10.72 -36.47
CA TRP A 28 -2.21 -10.73 -36.39
C TRP A 28 -1.70 -12.03 -37.00
N LYS A 29 -0.83 -11.92 -38.01
CA LYS A 29 -0.22 -13.08 -38.68
C LYS A 29 0.66 -13.92 -37.73
N SER A 30 1.18 -13.31 -36.67
CA SER A 30 1.90 -14.01 -35.61
C SER A 30 1.92 -13.22 -34.30
N LYS A 31 2.19 -13.89 -33.17
CA LYS A 31 2.46 -13.23 -31.88
C LYS A 31 3.66 -12.27 -31.96
N LYS A 32 4.66 -12.58 -32.80
CA LYS A 32 5.85 -11.74 -33.01
C LYS A 32 5.53 -10.44 -33.75
N THR A 33 4.53 -10.48 -34.63
CA THR A 33 4.00 -9.29 -35.32
C THR A 33 3.44 -8.31 -34.30
N LEU A 34 2.52 -8.75 -33.44
CA LEU A 34 1.97 -7.91 -32.37
C LEU A 34 3.06 -7.45 -31.38
N LYS A 35 4.00 -8.32 -31.01
CA LYS A 35 5.12 -7.96 -30.13
C LYS A 35 6.00 -6.85 -30.72
N LEU A 36 6.31 -6.90 -32.01
CA LEU A 36 7.06 -5.85 -32.70
C LEU A 36 6.27 -4.53 -32.67
N PHE A 37 4.95 -4.56 -32.90
CA PHE A 37 4.12 -3.36 -32.80
C PHE A 37 4.16 -2.74 -31.40
N LYS A 38 3.99 -3.54 -30.35
CA LYS A 38 4.12 -3.08 -28.95
C LYS A 38 5.50 -2.46 -28.68
N LEU A 39 6.57 -3.02 -29.24
CA LEU A 39 7.91 -2.46 -29.11
C LEU A 39 8.03 -1.07 -29.78
N LEU A 40 7.42 -0.87 -30.95
CA LEU A 40 7.36 0.45 -31.61
C LEU A 40 6.54 1.44 -30.77
N LEU A 41 5.43 1.01 -30.17
CA LEU A 41 4.61 1.84 -29.29
C LEU A 41 5.36 2.27 -28.03
N VAL A 42 6.13 1.37 -27.40
CA VAL A 42 6.98 1.73 -26.25
C VAL A 42 8.11 2.69 -26.65
N LYS A 43 8.53 2.67 -27.91
CA LYS A 43 9.49 3.61 -28.48
C LYS A 43 8.81 4.79 -29.18
N HIS A 44 7.56 5.11 -28.85
CA HIS A 44 6.84 6.26 -29.40
C HIS A 44 7.68 7.55 -29.36
N GLY A 45 7.66 8.30 -30.45
CA GLY A 45 8.50 9.48 -30.67
C GLY A 45 9.99 9.21 -30.93
N LYS A 46 10.41 7.95 -31.05
CA LYS A 46 11.80 7.55 -31.33
C LYS A 46 11.88 6.47 -32.39
N GLU A 47 13.03 6.38 -33.04
CA GLU A 47 13.33 5.32 -34.00
C GLU A 47 14.05 4.15 -33.33
N ILE A 48 13.77 2.94 -33.79
CA ILE A 48 14.45 1.71 -33.35
C ILE A 48 15.03 0.99 -34.56
N ASN A 49 16.33 0.70 -34.51
CA ASN A 49 17.02 0.08 -35.63
C ASN A 49 16.72 -1.44 -35.70
N SER A 50 17.03 -2.06 -36.84
CA SER A 50 16.73 -3.48 -37.05
C SER A 50 17.48 -4.39 -36.07
N GLU A 51 18.71 -4.03 -35.67
CA GLU A 51 19.54 -4.82 -34.76
C GLU A 51 18.92 -4.88 -33.36
N GLN A 52 18.46 -3.74 -32.85
CA GLN A 52 17.74 -3.60 -31.59
C GLN A 52 16.40 -4.36 -31.61
N ILE A 53 15.68 -4.34 -32.75
CA ILE A 53 14.47 -5.15 -32.90
C ILE A 53 14.82 -6.64 -32.85
N VAL A 54 15.89 -7.08 -33.53
CA VAL A 54 16.33 -8.48 -33.51
C VAL A 54 16.66 -8.92 -32.09
N GLU A 55 17.45 -8.14 -31.36
CA GLU A 55 17.82 -8.44 -29.97
C GLU A 55 16.59 -8.64 -29.07
N LYS A 56 15.57 -7.78 -29.21
CA LYS A 56 14.37 -7.80 -28.34
C LYS A 56 13.32 -8.85 -28.75
N ILE A 57 13.16 -9.09 -30.05
CA ILE A 57 12.11 -9.95 -30.58
C ILE A 57 12.61 -11.37 -30.86
N TRP A 58 13.87 -11.53 -31.29
CA TRP A 58 14.51 -12.80 -31.67
C TRP A 58 15.95 -12.93 -31.12
N PRO A 59 16.15 -12.95 -29.79
CA PRO A 59 17.48 -12.92 -29.17
C PRO A 59 18.40 -14.08 -29.55
N THR A 60 17.84 -15.21 -30.02
CA THR A 60 18.60 -16.42 -30.37
C THR A 60 18.95 -16.53 -31.86
N GLN A 61 18.53 -15.57 -32.70
CA GLN A 61 18.79 -15.58 -34.13
C GLN A 61 20.07 -14.82 -34.47
N SER A 62 20.80 -15.27 -35.49
CA SER A 62 21.88 -14.48 -36.07
C SER A 62 21.33 -13.17 -36.64
N LEU A 63 22.12 -12.09 -36.57
CA LEU A 63 21.68 -10.76 -37.01
C LEU A 63 21.17 -10.77 -38.46
N SER A 64 21.90 -11.42 -39.37
CA SER A 64 21.52 -11.52 -40.79
C SER A 64 20.16 -12.19 -41.03
N LYS A 65 19.81 -13.24 -40.26
CA LYS A 65 18.50 -13.90 -40.33
C LYS A 65 17.42 -13.07 -39.62
N GLY A 66 17.77 -12.46 -38.49
CA GLY A 66 16.90 -11.59 -37.73
C GLY A 66 16.42 -10.38 -38.53
N VAL A 67 17.33 -9.68 -39.22
CA VAL A 67 16.98 -8.49 -40.02
C VAL A 67 15.99 -8.85 -41.13
N LYS A 68 16.16 -10.00 -41.80
CA LYS A 68 15.18 -10.48 -42.78
C LYS A 68 13.79 -10.67 -42.14
N ARG A 69 13.74 -11.29 -40.95
CA ARG A 69 12.48 -11.45 -40.20
C ARG A 69 11.87 -10.11 -39.78
N VAL A 70 12.68 -9.10 -39.44
CA VAL A 70 12.18 -7.74 -39.16
C VAL A 70 11.45 -7.21 -40.38
N TYR A 71 12.05 -7.27 -41.57
CA TYR A 71 11.42 -6.79 -42.81
C TYR A 71 10.09 -7.50 -43.10
N ASP A 72 10.06 -8.82 -43.00
CA ASP A 72 8.84 -9.62 -43.19
C ASP A 72 7.75 -9.25 -42.16
N THR A 73 8.15 -9.03 -40.91
CA THR A 73 7.22 -8.72 -39.82
C THR A 73 6.67 -7.29 -39.94
N ILE A 74 7.50 -6.32 -40.35
CA ILE A 74 7.07 -4.94 -40.64
C ILE A 74 6.08 -4.94 -41.82
N TYR A 75 6.36 -5.73 -42.87
CA TYR A 75 5.44 -5.87 -43.99
C TYR A 75 4.08 -6.45 -43.54
N GLN A 76 4.09 -7.47 -42.68
CA GLN A 76 2.86 -8.01 -42.09
C GLN A 76 2.12 -6.99 -41.22
N LEU A 77 2.86 -6.16 -40.46
CA LEU A 77 2.26 -5.10 -39.66
C LEU A 77 1.52 -4.08 -40.51
N ARG A 78 2.17 -3.59 -41.56
CA ARG A 78 1.60 -2.66 -42.53
C ARG A 78 0.33 -3.23 -43.16
N LYS A 79 0.33 -4.51 -43.53
CA LYS A 79 -0.89 -5.18 -44.04
C LYS A 79 -2.07 -5.17 -43.07
N VAL A 80 -1.81 -5.22 -41.75
CA VAL A 80 -2.86 -5.22 -40.73
C VAL A 80 -3.33 -3.80 -40.42
N LEU A 81 -2.41 -2.84 -40.30
CA LEU A 81 -2.69 -1.49 -39.83
C LEU A 81 -3.12 -0.54 -40.95
N ASP A 82 -2.47 -0.62 -42.12
CA ASP A 82 -2.66 0.37 -43.17
C ASP A 82 -3.94 0.10 -43.99
N ASN A 83 -4.48 -1.12 -43.92
CA ASN A 83 -5.72 -1.54 -44.59
C ASN A 83 -5.82 -1.09 -46.07
N GLY A 84 -4.69 -1.11 -46.79
CA GLY A 84 -4.62 -0.73 -48.21
C GLY A 84 -4.44 0.77 -48.47
N GLN A 85 -4.22 1.60 -47.44
CA GLN A 85 -3.88 3.01 -47.62
C GLN A 85 -2.44 3.20 -48.12
N GLU A 86 -2.21 4.29 -48.87
CA GLU A 86 -0.89 4.64 -49.40
C GLU A 86 0.11 4.99 -48.29
N GLU A 87 -0.34 5.75 -47.28
CA GLU A 87 0.51 6.15 -46.16
C GLU A 87 0.41 5.19 -44.98
N SER A 88 1.56 4.64 -44.59
CA SER A 88 1.72 3.62 -43.54
C SER A 88 1.80 4.21 -42.14
N TYR A 89 1.24 3.51 -41.14
CA TYR A 89 1.44 3.81 -39.70
C TYR A 89 2.86 3.57 -39.22
N ILE A 90 3.66 2.82 -39.97
CA ILE A 90 5.06 2.51 -39.63
C ILE A 90 5.99 3.11 -40.68
N LEU A 91 6.84 4.04 -40.28
CA LEU A 91 7.86 4.63 -41.14
C LEU A 91 9.13 3.80 -41.12
N LYS A 92 9.89 3.90 -42.22
CA LYS A 92 11.26 3.42 -42.32
C LYS A 92 12.15 4.62 -42.64
N SER A 93 13.11 4.88 -41.78
CA SER A 93 14.19 5.87 -41.97
C SER A 93 15.54 5.15 -42.14
N PRO A 94 16.62 5.88 -42.45
CA PRO A 94 17.97 5.34 -42.36
C PRO A 94 18.34 4.85 -40.95
N GLN A 95 17.82 5.48 -39.89
CA GLN A 95 18.16 5.11 -38.50
C GLN A 95 17.26 3.99 -37.93
N GLY A 96 16.12 3.68 -38.56
CA GLY A 96 15.31 2.52 -38.17
C GLY A 96 13.84 2.57 -38.56
N TYR A 97 13.00 2.07 -37.65
CA TYR A 97 11.55 2.07 -37.75
C TYR A 97 10.93 2.89 -36.63
N SER A 98 9.81 3.55 -36.93
CA SER A 98 9.04 4.37 -35.99
C SER A 98 7.56 4.35 -36.34
N LEU A 99 6.72 4.81 -35.41
CA LEU A 99 5.35 5.17 -35.72
C LEU A 99 5.31 6.46 -36.53
N ASN A 100 4.36 6.54 -37.47
CA ASN A 100 4.19 7.70 -38.32
C ASN A 100 3.36 8.78 -37.61
N ASP A 101 4.01 9.76 -37.00
CA ASP A 101 3.35 10.86 -36.27
C ASP A 101 2.39 11.72 -37.11
N LYS A 102 2.42 11.59 -38.46
CA LYS A 102 1.46 12.26 -39.35
C LYS A 102 0.13 11.49 -39.47
N LYS A 103 0.07 10.23 -39.06
CA LYS A 103 -1.17 9.43 -39.09
C LYS A 103 -2.05 9.76 -37.90
N ASN A 104 -3.37 9.66 -38.10
CA ASN A 104 -4.33 9.81 -37.03
C ASN A 104 -4.30 8.56 -36.12
N TYR A 105 -3.72 8.70 -34.94
CA TYR A 105 -3.78 7.68 -33.90
C TYR A 105 -3.91 8.31 -32.52
N TRP A 106 -4.47 7.54 -31.60
CA TRP A 106 -4.69 7.92 -30.22
C TRP A 106 -4.15 6.81 -29.32
N LEU A 107 -3.46 7.20 -28.27
CA LEU A 107 -2.81 6.31 -27.32
C LEU A 107 -3.30 6.70 -25.93
N ASP A 108 -3.95 5.79 -25.21
CA ASP A 108 -4.50 6.07 -23.87
C ASP A 108 -3.42 6.60 -22.90
N TRP A 109 -2.22 6.03 -22.91
CA TRP A 109 -1.11 6.47 -22.07
C TRP A 109 -0.58 7.86 -22.41
N ALA A 110 -0.68 8.27 -23.68
CA ALA A 110 -0.25 9.59 -24.13
C ALA A 110 -1.27 10.66 -23.72
N GLU A 111 -2.57 10.38 -23.85
CA GLU A 111 -3.62 11.28 -23.35
C GLU A 111 -3.56 11.40 -21.82
N PHE A 112 -3.49 10.26 -21.12
CA PHE A 112 -3.30 10.18 -19.68
C PHE A 112 -2.13 11.05 -19.18
N THR A 113 -0.97 10.93 -19.84
CA THR A 113 0.24 11.68 -19.50
C THR A 113 0.12 13.16 -19.88
N SER A 114 -0.59 13.49 -20.96
CA SER A 114 -0.85 14.87 -21.38
C SER A 114 -1.72 15.61 -20.35
N ILE A 115 -2.79 14.96 -19.87
CA ILE A 115 -3.64 15.50 -18.79
C ILE A 115 -2.82 15.70 -17.52
N TYR A 116 -2.04 14.71 -17.09
CA TYR A 116 -1.15 14.89 -15.93
C TYR A 116 -0.18 16.06 -16.10
N ASN A 117 0.48 16.16 -17.26
CA ASN A 117 1.45 17.22 -17.54
C ASN A 117 0.83 18.62 -17.55
N LYS A 118 -0.45 18.73 -17.91
CA LYS A 118 -1.20 20.00 -17.86
C LYS A 118 -1.31 20.53 -16.42
N TYR A 119 -1.48 19.63 -15.44
CA TYR A 119 -1.79 20.00 -14.05
C TYR A 119 -0.65 19.82 -13.06
N LYS A 120 0.40 19.06 -13.37
CA LYS A 120 1.49 18.72 -12.42
C LYS A 120 2.22 19.94 -11.83
N SER A 121 2.27 21.05 -12.57
CA SER A 121 2.94 22.28 -12.16
C SER A 121 1.98 23.35 -11.65
N PHE A 122 0.70 23.02 -11.46
CA PHE A 122 -0.27 23.98 -10.96
C PHE A 122 0.05 24.35 -9.52
N ASP A 123 0.24 25.65 -9.30
CA ASP A 123 0.39 26.20 -7.98
C ASP A 123 -0.99 26.35 -7.33
N LEU A 124 -1.33 25.39 -6.47
CA LEU A 124 -2.58 25.38 -5.71
C LEU A 124 -2.64 26.46 -4.61
N THR A 125 -1.59 27.27 -4.44
CA THR A 125 -1.59 28.43 -3.55
C THR A 125 -2.05 29.71 -4.24
N ASN A 126 -1.87 29.80 -5.57
CA ASN A 126 -2.26 30.95 -6.37
C ASN A 126 -3.63 30.75 -7.02
N GLY A 127 -4.68 31.13 -6.31
CA GLY A 127 -5.94 31.71 -6.83
C GLY A 127 -6.63 31.08 -8.04
N LEU A 128 -6.53 29.77 -8.29
CA LEU A 128 -7.44 29.12 -9.24
C LEU A 128 -8.88 29.36 -8.76
N SER A 129 -9.74 29.81 -9.66
CA SER A 129 -11.17 29.88 -9.37
C SER A 129 -11.73 28.48 -9.16
N ASP A 130 -12.78 28.35 -8.35
CA ASP A 130 -13.46 27.07 -8.12
C ASP A 130 -13.85 26.39 -9.44
N LYS A 131 -14.30 27.17 -10.44
CA LYS A 131 -14.63 26.66 -11.77
C LYS A 131 -13.44 25.98 -12.46
N GLN A 132 -12.25 26.57 -12.36
CA GLN A 132 -11.03 25.98 -12.94
C GLN A 132 -10.60 24.72 -12.18
N LEU A 133 -10.79 24.70 -10.85
CA LEU A 133 -10.53 23.52 -10.03
C LEU A 133 -11.50 22.38 -10.38
N TYR A 134 -12.79 22.64 -10.51
CA TYR A 134 -13.77 21.63 -10.93
C TYR A 134 -13.43 21.05 -12.30
N GLN A 135 -13.09 21.89 -13.28
CA GLN A 135 -12.65 21.41 -14.60
C GLN A 135 -11.37 20.57 -14.52
N ALA A 136 -10.40 20.99 -13.70
CA ALA A 136 -9.17 20.23 -13.51
C ALA A 136 -9.43 18.85 -12.88
N VAL A 137 -10.33 18.79 -11.89
CA VAL A 137 -10.75 17.54 -11.25
C VAL A 137 -11.43 16.62 -12.27
N GLU A 138 -12.37 17.13 -13.07
CA GLU A 138 -13.07 16.34 -14.09
C GLU A 138 -12.10 15.78 -15.16
N GLU A 139 -11.17 16.60 -15.65
CA GLU A 139 -10.16 16.14 -16.60
C GLU A 139 -9.23 15.08 -15.98
N LEU A 140 -8.78 15.26 -14.73
CA LEU A 140 -7.95 14.29 -14.02
C LEU A 140 -8.70 12.99 -13.68
N GLU A 141 -9.98 13.07 -13.32
CA GLU A 141 -10.86 11.90 -13.14
C GLU A 141 -10.97 11.12 -14.47
N SER A 142 -11.16 11.82 -15.60
CA SER A 142 -11.18 11.17 -16.93
C SER A 142 -9.85 10.49 -17.29
N ALA A 143 -8.72 11.00 -16.80
CA ALA A 143 -7.43 10.36 -16.97
C ALA A 143 -7.33 9.07 -16.13
N ILE A 144 -7.86 9.06 -14.90
CA ILE A 144 -7.94 7.84 -14.09
C ILE A 144 -8.84 6.79 -14.76
N ASP A 145 -9.93 7.19 -15.42
CA ASP A 145 -10.78 6.26 -16.18
C ASP A 145 -10.03 5.58 -17.34
N LEU A 146 -8.98 6.19 -17.88
CA LEU A 146 -8.11 5.53 -18.87
C LEU A 146 -7.21 4.46 -18.24
N TYR A 147 -6.88 4.58 -16.96
CA TYR A 147 -6.00 3.68 -16.23
C TYR A 147 -6.79 2.46 -15.70
N GLN A 148 -6.99 1.46 -16.54
CA GLN A 148 -7.74 0.24 -16.19
C GLN A 148 -6.86 -0.86 -15.55
N GLY A 149 -5.55 -0.62 -15.47
CA GLY A 149 -4.56 -1.53 -14.90
C GLY A 149 -3.13 -1.13 -15.29
N ASP A 150 -2.18 -1.96 -14.89
CA ASP A 150 -0.77 -1.75 -15.20
C ASP A 150 -0.52 -1.70 -16.72
N PHE A 151 0.46 -0.90 -17.14
CA PHE A 151 0.79 -0.78 -18.56
C PHE A 151 1.14 -2.14 -19.17
N MET A 152 0.37 -2.54 -20.19
CA MET A 152 0.40 -3.84 -20.85
C MET A 152 0.44 -4.99 -19.82
N GLU A 153 -0.55 -5.05 -18.93
CA GLU A 153 -0.54 -5.91 -17.73
C GLU A 153 -0.24 -7.39 -18.03
N ASN A 154 -0.73 -7.90 -19.17
CA ASN A 154 -0.58 -9.31 -19.56
C ASN A 154 0.81 -9.66 -20.14
N ASP A 155 1.67 -8.68 -20.42
CA ASP A 155 3.00 -8.89 -21.01
C ASP A 155 4.11 -8.95 -19.94
N LEU A 156 3.97 -9.86 -18.97
CA LEU A 156 4.82 -9.95 -17.76
C LEU A 156 6.31 -10.23 -18.02
N TYR A 157 6.65 -10.88 -19.13
CA TYR A 157 8.03 -11.35 -19.40
C TYR A 157 8.82 -10.41 -20.33
N GLU A 158 8.25 -9.26 -20.67
CA GLU A 158 8.86 -8.32 -21.60
C GLU A 158 9.61 -7.21 -20.86
N ARG A 159 10.92 -7.39 -20.67
CA ARG A 159 11.79 -6.44 -19.95
C ARG A 159 11.69 -4.99 -20.40
N TRP A 160 11.34 -4.74 -21.67
CA TRP A 160 11.19 -3.39 -22.21
C TRP A 160 9.86 -2.72 -21.84
N ILE A 161 8.94 -3.42 -21.17
CA ILE A 161 7.65 -2.92 -20.65
C ILE A 161 7.76 -2.53 -19.17
N GLU A 162 8.71 -3.12 -18.42
CA GLU A 162 8.87 -2.88 -16.97
C GLU A 162 9.02 -1.39 -16.62
N LEU A 163 9.93 -0.67 -17.30
CA LEU A 163 10.14 0.75 -17.05
C LEU A 163 8.90 1.61 -17.39
N PRO A 164 8.25 1.46 -18.57
CA PRO A 164 6.97 2.10 -18.82
C PRO A 164 5.91 1.80 -17.76
N ARG A 165 5.82 0.55 -17.27
CA ARG A 165 4.83 0.16 -16.26
C ARG A 165 5.05 0.90 -14.95
N ILE A 166 6.28 0.92 -14.44
CA ILE A 166 6.64 1.69 -13.24
C ILE A 166 6.33 3.17 -13.45
N HIS A 167 6.68 3.71 -14.63
CA HIS A 167 6.44 5.12 -14.95
C HIS A 167 4.94 5.48 -14.90
N TYR A 168 4.08 4.74 -15.60
CA TYR A 168 2.65 5.08 -15.65
C TYR A 168 1.93 4.81 -14.34
N ARG A 169 2.37 3.81 -13.55
CA ARG A 169 1.89 3.63 -12.18
C ARG A 169 2.24 4.84 -11.31
N GLU A 170 3.46 5.34 -11.40
CA GLU A 170 3.88 6.54 -10.67
C GLU A 170 3.10 7.79 -11.12
N VAL A 171 2.82 7.93 -12.41
CA VAL A 171 1.95 9.00 -12.92
C VAL A 171 0.53 8.88 -12.35
N MET A 172 -0.05 7.69 -12.30
CA MET A 172 -1.37 7.44 -11.71
C MET A 172 -1.40 7.89 -10.25
N LEU A 173 -0.43 7.46 -9.43
CA LEU A 173 -0.36 7.86 -8.02
C LEU A 173 -0.21 9.38 -7.86
N ASN A 174 0.51 10.04 -8.77
CA ASN A 174 0.64 11.49 -8.76
C ASN A 174 -0.67 12.21 -9.15
N ILE A 175 -1.46 11.66 -10.09
CA ILE A 175 -2.79 12.17 -10.40
C ILE A 175 -3.72 12.04 -9.19
N ILE A 176 -3.75 10.89 -8.51
CA ILE A 176 -4.55 10.69 -7.29
C ILE A 176 -4.19 11.72 -6.22
N MET A 177 -2.90 12.00 -6.03
CA MET A 177 -2.45 13.04 -5.09
C MET A 177 -2.89 14.45 -5.52
N LEU A 178 -2.87 14.77 -6.83
CA LEU A 178 -3.40 16.04 -7.34
C LEU A 178 -4.91 16.17 -7.12
N LEU A 179 -5.67 15.10 -7.41
CA LEU A 179 -7.11 15.04 -7.18
C LEU A 179 -7.45 15.26 -5.70
N ALA A 180 -6.72 14.62 -4.79
CA ALA A 180 -6.87 14.83 -3.35
C ALA A 180 -6.60 16.30 -2.96
N LYS A 181 -5.51 16.90 -3.43
CA LYS A 181 -5.17 18.30 -3.10
C LYS A 181 -6.17 19.30 -3.68
N MET A 182 -6.63 19.11 -4.92
CA MET A 182 -7.61 19.98 -5.56
C MET A 182 -9.00 19.85 -4.90
N SER A 183 -9.42 18.63 -4.59
CA SER A 183 -10.69 18.39 -3.88
C SER A 183 -10.68 18.97 -2.47
N TYR A 184 -9.52 18.98 -1.81
CA TYR A 184 -9.36 19.62 -0.50
C TYR A 184 -9.55 21.14 -0.58
N LYS A 185 -9.05 21.78 -1.65
CA LYS A 185 -9.29 23.22 -1.91
C LYS A 185 -10.75 23.54 -2.17
N LEU A 186 -11.48 22.60 -2.79
CA LEU A 186 -12.93 22.70 -3.01
C LEU A 186 -13.76 22.32 -1.76
N HIS A 187 -13.13 22.09 -0.61
CA HIS A 187 -13.78 21.69 0.65
C HIS A 187 -14.61 20.40 0.56
N ASN A 188 -14.28 19.51 -0.39
CA ASN A 188 -14.95 18.22 -0.55
C ASN A 188 -14.15 17.10 0.16
N ASN A 189 -14.16 17.12 1.50
CA ASN A 189 -13.35 16.21 2.31
C ASN A 189 -13.64 14.73 2.03
N ASP A 190 -14.89 14.37 1.74
CA ASP A 190 -15.28 12.99 1.45
C ASP A 190 -14.58 12.46 0.19
N LYS A 191 -14.57 13.24 -0.91
CA LYS A 191 -13.81 12.88 -2.11
C LYS A 191 -12.31 12.81 -1.83
N VAL A 192 -11.78 13.72 -1.01
CA VAL A 192 -10.35 13.71 -0.67
C VAL A 192 -9.98 12.40 0.01
N LEU A 193 -10.74 11.98 1.03
CA LEU A 193 -10.48 10.74 1.74
C LEU A 193 -10.60 9.52 0.82
N GLN A 194 -11.57 9.49 -0.11
CA GLN A 194 -11.67 8.43 -1.12
C GLN A 194 -10.42 8.33 -2.00
N TYR A 195 -9.92 9.47 -2.50
CA TYR A 195 -8.67 9.48 -3.28
C TYR A 195 -7.46 9.01 -2.48
N LEU A 196 -7.35 9.44 -1.23
CA LEU A 196 -6.24 9.05 -0.36
C LEU A 196 -6.31 7.57 0.03
N GLU A 197 -7.51 7.05 0.30
CA GLU A 197 -7.72 5.63 0.59
C GLU A 197 -7.34 4.77 -0.61
N PHE A 198 -7.77 5.13 -1.83
CA PHE A 198 -7.34 4.47 -3.07
C PHE A 198 -5.81 4.53 -3.26
N GLY A 199 -5.20 5.69 -3.07
CA GLY A 199 -3.74 5.85 -3.17
C GLY A 199 -2.96 5.00 -2.16
N ILE A 200 -3.49 4.86 -0.93
CA ILE A 200 -2.91 4.00 0.12
C ILE A 200 -3.05 2.52 -0.24
N GLU A 201 -4.15 2.10 -0.86
CA GLU A 201 -4.33 0.71 -1.31
C GLU A 201 -3.36 0.37 -2.46
N GLU A 202 -3.21 1.28 -3.41
CA GLU A 202 -2.33 1.10 -4.57
C GLU A 202 -0.83 1.21 -4.24
N ALA A 203 -0.47 2.06 -3.27
CA ALA A 203 0.91 2.26 -2.82
C ALA A 203 1.00 2.40 -1.29
N PRO A 204 0.91 1.29 -0.53
CA PRO A 204 0.88 1.31 0.94
C PRO A 204 2.11 1.92 1.62
N TYR A 205 3.22 2.04 0.90
CA TYR A 205 4.49 2.60 1.39
C TYR A 205 4.67 4.09 1.04
N ARG A 206 3.70 4.73 0.40
CA ARG A 206 3.78 6.13 -0.02
C ARG A 206 3.25 7.06 1.08
N GLU A 207 4.17 7.58 1.88
CA GLU A 207 3.83 8.35 3.09
C GLU A 207 3.04 9.65 2.83
N ASP A 208 3.15 10.23 1.64
CA ASP A 208 2.49 11.49 1.29
C ASP A 208 0.95 11.39 1.32
N PHE A 209 0.38 10.24 0.95
CA PHE A 209 -1.05 9.98 1.11
C PHE A 209 -1.47 9.96 2.58
N TYR A 210 -0.71 9.25 3.43
CA TYR A 210 -0.97 9.19 4.87
C TYR A 210 -0.85 10.56 5.52
N LEU A 211 0.19 11.33 5.19
CA LEU A 211 0.42 12.68 5.71
C LEU A 211 -0.77 13.61 5.44
N LEU A 212 -1.31 13.60 4.21
CA LEU A 212 -2.47 14.44 3.89
C LEU A 212 -3.74 13.92 4.58
N ALA A 213 -3.96 12.60 4.62
CA ALA A 213 -5.12 12.00 5.27
C ALA A 213 -5.13 12.29 6.77
N MET A 214 -3.99 12.15 7.45
CA MET A 214 -3.85 12.43 8.87
C MET A 214 -4.16 13.88 9.21
N LYS A 215 -3.72 14.83 8.38
CA LYS A 215 -4.03 16.26 8.56
C LYS A 215 -5.53 16.53 8.47
N ILE A 216 -6.19 15.97 7.47
CA ILE A 216 -7.63 16.16 7.25
C ILE A 216 -8.42 15.53 8.39
N LEU A 217 -8.11 14.29 8.76
CA LEU A 217 -8.77 13.57 9.83
C LEU A 217 -8.55 14.23 11.20
N HIS A 218 -7.39 14.84 11.41
CA HIS A 218 -7.14 15.64 12.60
C HIS A 218 -8.05 16.88 12.65
N HIS A 219 -8.22 17.60 11.53
CA HIS A 219 -9.18 18.72 11.45
C HIS A 219 -10.64 18.29 11.64
N GLU A 220 -10.96 17.01 11.43
CA GLU A 220 -12.29 16.42 11.67
C GLU A 220 -12.43 15.76 13.06
N ASP A 221 -11.46 15.96 13.97
CA ASP A 221 -11.42 15.37 15.32
C ASP A 221 -11.41 13.82 15.34
N ARG A 222 -11.00 13.17 14.24
CA ARG A 222 -10.95 11.70 14.08
C ARG A 222 -9.58 11.13 14.46
N CYS A 223 -9.09 11.47 15.66
CA CYS A 223 -7.74 11.11 16.12
C CYS A 223 -7.44 9.59 16.15
N TRP A 224 -8.44 8.74 16.41
CA TRP A 224 -8.25 7.28 16.35
C TRP A 224 -7.88 6.82 14.93
N LYS A 225 -8.46 7.42 13.87
CA LYS A 225 -8.19 7.08 12.47
C LYS A 225 -6.80 7.56 12.06
N VAL A 226 -6.33 8.69 12.63
CA VAL A 226 -4.94 9.16 12.48
C VAL A 226 -3.95 8.12 13.02
N ALA A 227 -4.16 7.61 14.24
CA ALA A 227 -3.30 6.58 14.83
C ALA A 227 -3.33 5.27 14.05
N PHE A 228 -4.52 4.85 13.60
CA PHE A 228 -4.67 3.69 12.72
C PHE A 228 -3.87 3.85 11.42
N LEU A 229 -3.96 5.00 10.75
CA LEU A 229 -3.23 5.26 9.50
C LEU A 229 -1.71 5.26 9.71
N TYR A 230 -1.21 5.86 10.80
CA TYR A 230 0.21 5.83 11.12
C TYR A 230 0.71 4.39 11.34
N LYS A 231 -0.03 3.59 12.11
CA LYS A 231 0.30 2.18 12.34
C LYS A 231 0.29 1.37 11.03
N LYS A 232 -0.74 1.55 10.19
CA LYS A 232 -0.86 0.91 8.87
C LYS A 232 0.33 1.25 7.98
N CYS A 233 0.74 2.52 7.92
CA CYS A 233 1.91 2.95 7.15
C CYS A 233 3.20 2.30 7.67
N LYS A 234 3.40 2.30 9.00
CA LYS A 234 4.57 1.69 9.64
C LYS A 234 4.67 0.20 9.29
N GLU A 235 3.59 -0.55 9.47
CA GLU A 235 3.55 -1.99 9.15
C GLU A 235 3.82 -2.26 7.67
N ALA A 236 3.25 -1.46 6.77
CA ALA A 236 3.49 -1.59 5.33
C ALA A 236 4.96 -1.35 4.96
N MET A 237 5.59 -0.31 5.50
CA MET A 237 7.00 0.00 5.21
C MET A 237 7.96 -1.03 5.82
N GLU A 238 7.70 -1.49 7.04
CA GLU A 238 8.51 -2.53 7.67
C GLU A 238 8.40 -3.86 6.91
N ARG A 239 7.20 -4.24 6.48
CA ARG A 239 6.96 -5.51 5.78
C ARG A 239 7.50 -5.52 4.35
N GLU A 240 7.23 -4.47 3.57
CA GLU A 240 7.55 -4.47 2.13
C GLU A 240 8.98 -3.97 1.84
N LEU A 241 9.49 -3.06 2.67
CA LEU A 241 10.77 -2.36 2.41
C LEU A 241 11.82 -2.58 3.51
N GLY A 242 11.45 -3.14 4.66
CA GLY A 242 12.38 -3.34 5.78
C GLY A 242 12.87 -2.04 6.42
N ILE A 243 12.13 -0.94 6.25
CA ILE A 243 12.48 0.39 6.78
C ILE A 243 11.37 0.92 7.68
N SER A 244 11.74 1.78 8.62
CA SER A 244 10.76 2.54 9.41
C SER A 244 10.29 3.78 8.67
N PRO A 245 9.12 4.35 9.06
CA PRO A 245 8.66 5.62 8.52
C PRO A 245 9.65 6.77 8.72
N SER A 246 9.58 7.76 7.82
CA SER A 246 10.38 8.96 7.83
C SER A 246 10.13 9.80 9.09
N SER A 247 11.12 10.63 9.43
CA SER A 247 10.99 11.59 10.53
C SER A 247 9.80 12.53 10.33
N ARG A 248 9.52 12.91 9.08
CA ARG A 248 8.39 13.79 8.74
C ARG A 248 7.04 13.18 9.13
N LEU A 249 6.81 11.90 8.85
CA LEU A 249 5.57 11.22 9.23
C LEU A 249 5.47 11.07 10.77
N LYS A 250 6.58 10.71 11.42
CA LYS A 250 6.66 10.56 12.88
C LYS A 250 6.39 11.87 13.62
N GLU A 251 7.03 12.95 13.19
CA GLU A 251 6.86 14.29 13.77
C GLU A 251 5.42 14.79 13.58
N GLU A 252 4.83 14.59 12.40
CA GLU A 252 3.43 14.95 12.14
C GLU A 252 2.47 14.16 13.03
N TYR A 253 2.69 12.84 13.17
CA TYR A 253 1.92 11.99 14.08
C TYR A 253 2.01 12.46 15.53
N ASN A 254 3.23 12.61 16.05
CA ASN A 254 3.46 13.03 17.42
C ASN A 254 2.85 14.41 17.67
N ARG A 255 2.99 15.35 16.73
CA ARG A 255 2.37 16.67 16.83
C ARG A 255 0.85 16.59 16.97
N ILE A 256 0.18 15.70 16.23
CA ILE A 256 -1.27 15.53 16.29
C ILE A 256 -1.69 14.93 17.64
N ILE A 257 -0.95 13.94 18.15
CA ILE A 257 -1.26 13.25 19.40
C ILE A 257 -0.91 14.10 20.64
N ASP A 258 0.18 14.87 20.59
CA ASP A 258 0.68 15.64 21.73
C ASP A 258 -0.02 17.01 21.89
N ASN A 259 -0.45 17.66 20.79
CA ASN A 259 -1.04 19.02 20.85
C ASN A 259 -2.52 19.06 21.25
N GLN A 260 -3.22 17.93 21.31
CA GLN A 260 -4.61 17.89 21.74
C GLN A 260 -4.82 16.69 22.64
N GLY A 261 -5.69 16.84 23.64
CA GLY A 261 -6.21 15.75 24.47
C GLY A 261 -7.02 14.69 23.70
N CYS A 262 -6.66 14.43 22.45
CA CYS A 262 -6.87 13.18 21.77
C CYS A 262 -6.22 12.08 22.60
N ASN A 263 -6.97 11.60 23.60
CA ASN A 263 -6.83 10.26 24.17
C ASN A 263 -7.11 9.24 23.06
N VAL A 264 -6.26 9.21 22.03
CA VAL A 264 -5.89 7.92 21.49
C VAL A 264 -5.28 7.24 22.71
N HIS A 265 -5.96 6.22 23.22
CA HIS A 265 -5.37 5.34 24.22
C HIS A 265 -4.17 4.65 23.56
N THR A 266 -3.08 5.39 23.39
CA THR A 266 -1.74 4.85 23.27
C THR A 266 -1.58 4.03 24.55
N PRO A 267 -1.28 2.73 24.48
CA PRO A 267 -1.08 1.88 25.65
C PRO A 267 0.27 2.21 26.32
N MET A 268 0.45 3.49 26.65
CA MET A 268 1.54 4.03 27.43
C MET A 268 0.98 5.14 28.33
N ASN A 269 -0.14 4.86 28.99
CA ASN A 269 -0.45 5.58 30.22
C ASN A 269 0.59 5.13 31.25
N LEU A 270 1.60 5.98 31.51
CA LEU A 270 2.28 5.99 32.80
C LEU A 270 1.26 6.49 33.86
N SER A 271 0.17 5.74 34.08
CA SER A 271 -0.63 5.96 35.27
C SER A 271 0.19 5.42 36.44
N THR A 272 0.45 6.27 37.42
CA THR A 272 1.06 5.87 38.69
C THR A 272 0.13 4.99 39.55
N MET A 273 -1.08 4.69 39.05
CA MET A 273 -2.04 3.76 39.63
C MET A 273 -2.38 2.64 38.64
N GLY A 274 -2.38 1.40 39.11
CA GLY A 274 -2.67 0.21 38.29
C GLY A 274 -1.44 -0.38 37.58
N ALA A 275 -1.59 -1.54 36.96
CA ALA A 275 -0.51 -2.20 36.20
C ALA A 275 -0.06 -1.37 34.99
N LEU A 276 1.25 -1.39 34.71
CA LEU A 276 1.84 -0.83 33.51
C LEU A 276 1.25 -1.50 32.26
N ARG A 277 0.63 -0.70 31.39
CA ARG A 277 0.14 -1.15 30.09
C ARG A 277 1.24 -0.94 29.05
N CYS A 278 1.48 -1.92 28.19
CA CYS A 278 2.49 -1.79 27.14
C CYS A 278 2.17 -2.64 25.89
N GLU A 279 2.85 -2.35 24.78
CA GLU A 279 2.83 -3.18 23.57
C GLU A 279 3.53 -4.54 23.81
N SER A 280 3.17 -5.55 23.01
CA SER A 280 3.70 -6.91 23.14
C SER A 280 5.22 -6.97 22.99
N SER A 281 5.81 -6.14 22.12
CA SER A 281 7.26 -6.00 21.94
C SER A 281 7.97 -5.53 23.20
N VAL A 282 7.42 -4.53 23.89
CA VAL A 282 7.93 -3.99 25.15
C VAL A 282 7.73 -5.00 26.29
N PHE A 283 6.58 -5.69 26.30
CA PHE A 283 6.30 -6.74 27.28
C PHE A 283 7.34 -7.86 27.23
N LYS A 284 7.76 -8.31 26.03
CA LYS A 284 8.83 -9.32 25.87
C LYS A 284 10.13 -8.89 26.56
N GLU A 285 10.53 -7.64 26.40
CA GLU A 285 11.76 -7.12 27.02
C GLU A 285 11.63 -7.01 28.54
N ILE A 286 10.47 -6.56 29.06
CA ILE A 286 10.22 -6.53 30.50
C ILE A 286 10.20 -7.94 31.09
N TYR A 287 9.56 -8.91 30.41
CA TYR A 287 9.54 -10.30 30.81
C TYR A 287 10.96 -10.90 30.89
N LYS A 288 11.81 -10.65 29.90
CA LYS A 288 13.23 -11.08 29.91
C LYS A 288 13.98 -10.48 31.11
N LEU A 289 13.76 -9.20 31.39
CA LEU A 289 14.38 -8.54 32.55
C LEU A 289 13.89 -9.13 33.88
N GLU A 290 12.60 -9.43 34.00
CA GLU A 290 12.01 -9.99 35.22
C GLU A 290 12.47 -11.43 35.45
N LYS A 291 12.57 -12.25 34.39
CA LYS A 291 13.18 -13.59 34.42
C LYS A 291 14.60 -13.53 35.00
N ARG A 292 15.41 -12.55 34.58
CA ARG A 292 16.78 -12.34 35.09
C ARG A 292 16.83 -11.88 36.55
N LYS A 293 15.87 -11.05 36.99
CA LYS A 293 15.81 -10.54 38.38
C LYS A 293 15.40 -11.64 39.37
N SER A 294 14.37 -12.41 39.01
CA SER A 294 13.84 -13.46 39.87
C SER A 294 14.89 -14.56 40.18
N SER A 295 15.79 -14.85 39.24
CA SER A 295 16.91 -15.77 39.44
C SER A 295 17.96 -15.31 40.48
N ARG A 296 18.01 -14.02 40.83
CA ARG A 296 19.02 -13.45 41.75
C ARG A 296 18.48 -13.08 43.13
N GLN A 297 17.19 -12.76 43.24
CA GLN A 297 16.58 -12.16 44.44
C GLN A 297 15.61 -13.09 45.20
N ASP A 298 15.54 -14.38 44.83
CA ASP A 298 14.68 -15.41 45.44
C ASP A 298 13.21 -15.00 45.63
N THR A 299 12.75 -14.09 44.77
CA THR A 299 11.37 -13.60 44.74
C THR A 299 10.74 -14.07 43.43
N PRO A 300 9.89 -15.11 43.47
CA PRO A 300 9.23 -15.61 42.27
C PRO A 300 8.27 -14.57 41.71
N SER A 301 8.15 -14.53 40.38
CA SER A 301 7.17 -13.72 39.66
C SER A 301 6.20 -14.66 38.91
N LEU A 302 4.97 -14.22 38.65
CA LEU A 302 3.99 -15.04 37.91
C LEU A 302 3.71 -14.43 36.54
N LEU A 303 3.69 -15.28 35.53
CA LEU A 303 3.10 -14.97 34.23
C LEU A 303 1.71 -15.58 34.18
N LEU A 304 0.72 -14.77 33.87
CA LEU A 304 -0.65 -15.17 33.58
C LEU A 304 -0.93 -14.91 32.10
N LYS A 305 -1.43 -15.92 31.42
CA LYS A 305 -2.00 -15.83 30.07
C LYS A 305 -3.49 -16.07 30.17
N ILE A 306 -4.27 -15.14 29.65
CA ILE A 306 -5.73 -15.23 29.56
C ILE A 306 -6.06 -15.42 28.09
N ILE A 307 -6.74 -16.53 27.79
CA ILE A 307 -7.17 -16.89 26.44
C ILE A 307 -8.69 -16.84 26.39
N PHE A 308 -9.23 -16.22 25.35
CA PHE A 308 -10.67 -16.07 25.14
C PHE A 308 -11.10 -16.84 23.90
N GLU A 309 -12.21 -17.58 23.99
CA GLU A 309 -12.72 -18.39 22.88
C GLU A 309 -13.32 -17.55 21.74
N GLU A 310 -13.81 -16.34 22.04
CA GLU A 310 -14.46 -15.45 21.07
C GLU A 310 -13.57 -14.25 20.70
N VAL A 311 -13.73 -13.74 19.48
CA VAL A 311 -13.06 -12.51 19.01
C VAL A 311 -13.77 -11.31 19.62
N PHE A 312 -13.05 -10.41 20.29
CA PHE A 312 -13.64 -9.17 20.79
C PHE A 312 -13.44 -7.99 19.85
N SER A 313 -14.40 -7.06 19.88
CA SER A 313 -14.14 -5.73 19.33
C SER A 313 -13.02 -5.05 20.13
N TYR A 314 -12.21 -4.26 19.43
CA TYR A 314 -11.08 -3.54 20.03
C TYR A 314 -11.50 -2.75 21.28
N GLN A 315 -12.64 -2.06 21.22
CA GLN A 315 -13.16 -1.24 22.31
C GLN A 315 -13.48 -2.05 23.57
N LEU A 316 -14.08 -3.23 23.39
CA LEU A 316 -14.48 -4.12 24.49
C LEU A 316 -13.26 -4.74 25.19
N LEU A 317 -12.25 -5.14 24.42
CA LEU A 317 -11.00 -5.67 24.94
C LEU A 317 -10.20 -4.59 25.71
N GLU A 318 -10.21 -3.35 25.20
CA GLU A 318 -9.59 -2.21 25.86
C GLU A 318 -10.26 -1.84 27.18
N GLU A 319 -11.58 -1.88 27.26
CA GLU A 319 -12.33 -1.70 28.51
C GLU A 319 -11.96 -2.77 29.53
N LEU A 320 -11.84 -4.02 29.09
CA LEU A 320 -11.46 -5.14 29.95
C LEU A 320 -10.03 -4.98 30.50
N ILE A 321 -9.06 -4.69 29.63
CA ILE A 321 -7.66 -4.44 30.03
C ILE A 321 -7.59 -3.28 31.02
N THR A 322 -8.39 -2.22 30.81
CA THR A 322 -8.44 -1.06 31.71
C THR A 322 -8.95 -1.44 33.10
N ARG A 323 -10.03 -2.23 33.18
CA ARG A 323 -10.57 -2.72 34.46
C ARG A 323 -9.57 -3.61 35.19
N ILE A 324 -8.95 -4.57 34.48
CA ILE A 324 -7.95 -5.46 35.06
C ILE A 324 -6.75 -4.65 35.55
N SER A 325 -6.20 -3.76 34.73
CA SER A 325 -5.05 -2.90 35.07
C SER A 325 -5.31 -2.08 36.34
N SER A 326 -6.50 -1.47 36.48
CA SER A 326 -6.86 -0.68 37.67
C SER A 326 -6.87 -1.48 38.97
N ARG A 327 -7.01 -2.80 38.89
CA ARG A 327 -7.03 -3.71 40.03
C ARG A 327 -5.68 -4.35 40.32
N LEU A 328 -4.65 -4.08 39.52
CA LEU A 328 -3.30 -4.62 39.71
C LEU A 328 -2.36 -3.58 40.35
N ARG A 329 -1.18 -3.99 40.80
CA ARG A 329 -0.19 -3.08 41.41
C ARG A 329 0.60 -2.36 40.31
N GLY A 330 1.20 -1.22 40.66
CA GLY A 330 2.05 -0.45 39.75
C GLY A 330 3.27 -1.20 39.19
N GLU A 331 3.73 -2.25 39.89
CA GLU A 331 4.84 -3.10 39.44
C GLU A 331 4.38 -4.23 38.49
N ASP A 332 3.08 -4.49 38.40
CA ASP A 332 2.54 -5.51 37.50
C ASP A 332 2.44 -4.93 36.08
N VAL A 333 2.51 -5.78 35.06
CA VAL A 333 2.51 -5.36 33.65
C VAL A 333 1.44 -6.14 32.89
N ILE A 334 0.72 -5.49 31.99
CA ILE A 334 -0.33 -6.10 31.17
C ILE A 334 -0.17 -5.70 29.69
N THR A 335 -0.36 -6.65 28.80
CA THR A 335 -0.34 -6.42 27.35
C THR A 335 -1.43 -7.19 26.63
N LYS A 336 -1.98 -6.60 25.57
CA LYS A 336 -2.75 -7.31 24.56
C LYS A 336 -1.76 -8.03 23.64
N TRP A 337 -1.89 -9.35 23.52
CA TRP A 337 -1.03 -10.13 22.64
C TRP A 337 -1.57 -10.22 21.22
N ASP A 338 -2.85 -10.57 21.12
CA ASP A 338 -3.64 -10.67 19.89
C ASP A 338 -5.12 -10.43 20.25
N ASP A 339 -6.05 -10.69 19.34
CA ASP A 339 -7.49 -10.44 19.56
C ASP A 339 -8.16 -11.41 20.55
N HIS A 340 -7.45 -12.45 20.99
CA HIS A 340 -7.92 -13.51 21.89
C HIS A 340 -7.08 -13.70 23.14
N THR A 341 -5.93 -13.03 23.24
CA THR A 341 -4.93 -13.34 24.26
C THR A 341 -4.44 -12.08 24.96
N ILE A 342 -4.45 -12.12 26.30
CA ILE A 342 -3.85 -11.11 27.17
C ILE A 342 -2.75 -11.77 28.00
N TYR A 343 -1.60 -11.11 28.12
CA TYR A 343 -0.56 -11.50 29.09
C TYR A 343 -0.48 -10.50 30.23
N ILE A 344 -0.30 -11.02 31.44
CA ILE A 344 -0.09 -10.27 32.67
C ILE A 344 1.13 -10.81 33.38
N LEU A 345 2.10 -9.94 33.63
CA LEU A 345 3.28 -10.23 34.44
C LEU A 345 3.08 -9.63 35.83
N LEU A 346 3.05 -10.51 36.84
CA LEU A 346 2.85 -10.15 38.24
C LEU A 346 4.21 -10.24 38.94
N ALA A 347 4.89 -9.10 39.06
CA ALA A 347 6.22 -9.03 39.64
C ALA A 347 6.20 -9.44 41.12
N ARG A 348 7.21 -10.16 41.60
CA ARG A 348 7.39 -10.52 43.02
C ARG A 348 6.14 -11.13 43.65
N THR A 349 5.49 -12.02 42.91
CA THR A 349 4.26 -12.70 43.34
C THR A 349 4.49 -14.20 43.32
N PRO A 350 4.44 -14.88 44.48
CA PRO A 350 4.57 -16.34 44.53
C PRO A 350 3.29 -17.04 44.09
N LEU A 351 3.41 -18.28 43.60
CA LEU A 351 2.29 -19.11 43.15
C LEU A 351 1.19 -19.29 44.23
N ALA A 352 1.54 -19.23 45.51
CA ALA A 352 0.59 -19.29 46.63
C ALA A 352 -0.51 -18.21 46.59
N ASN A 353 -0.25 -17.07 45.93
CA ASN A 353 -1.22 -15.97 45.80
C ASN A 353 -2.17 -16.12 44.59
N LYS A 354 -2.00 -17.17 43.78
CA LYS A 354 -2.78 -17.42 42.56
C LYS A 354 -4.29 -17.33 42.78
N SER A 355 -4.84 -17.96 43.83
CA SER A 355 -6.29 -18.00 44.06
C SER A 355 -6.89 -16.63 44.38
N LYS A 356 -6.19 -15.79 45.15
CA LYS A 356 -6.64 -14.44 45.49
C LYS A 356 -6.62 -13.50 44.29
N ILE A 357 -5.60 -13.64 43.43
CA ILE A 357 -5.45 -12.83 42.23
C ILE A 357 -6.44 -13.29 41.16
N SER A 358 -6.63 -14.60 41.01
CA SER A 358 -7.66 -15.17 40.13
C SER A 358 -9.03 -14.61 40.51
N HIS A 359 -9.42 -14.60 41.79
CA HIS A 359 -10.71 -14.03 42.21
C HIS A 359 -10.86 -12.55 41.81
N ARG A 360 -9.83 -11.72 42.03
CA ARG A 360 -9.85 -10.29 41.67
C ARG A 360 -9.97 -10.03 40.16
N ILE A 361 -9.31 -10.87 39.35
CA ILE A 361 -9.33 -10.80 37.88
C ILE A 361 -10.65 -11.36 37.33
N LEU A 362 -11.13 -12.48 37.88
CA LEU A 362 -12.42 -13.08 37.56
C LEU A 362 -13.58 -12.15 37.89
N ASP A 363 -13.55 -11.47 39.04
CA ASP A 363 -14.53 -10.44 39.39
C ASP A 363 -14.56 -9.27 38.38
N SER A 364 -13.50 -9.04 37.60
CA SER A 364 -13.51 -8.04 36.51
C SER A 364 -14.02 -8.62 35.20
N LEU A 365 -13.85 -9.93 35.00
CA LEU A 365 -14.31 -10.67 33.83
C LEU A 365 -15.81 -10.97 33.88
N PHE A 366 -16.40 -11.13 35.08
CA PHE A 366 -17.83 -11.40 35.27
C PHE A 366 -18.73 -10.14 35.19
N LEU A 367 -18.16 -8.95 35.37
CA LEU A 367 -18.90 -7.67 35.32
C LEU A 367 -19.14 -7.17 33.90
N THR A 368 -18.51 -7.79 32.91
CA THR A 368 -18.74 -7.57 31.49
C THR A 368 -19.31 -8.88 30.95
N GLU A 369 -20.31 -8.87 30.05
CA GLU A 369 -20.86 -10.11 29.43
C GLU A 369 -19.84 -10.90 28.57
N VAL A 370 -18.56 -10.53 28.68
CA VAL A 370 -17.46 -10.71 27.74
C VAL A 370 -16.52 -11.85 28.17
N GLY A 371 -16.77 -12.50 29.29
CA GLY A 371 -15.85 -13.46 29.90
C GLY A 371 -16.44 -14.84 30.20
N LYS A 372 -17.56 -15.26 29.60
CA LYS A 372 -18.18 -16.54 29.99
C LYS A 372 -17.31 -17.76 29.67
N ASN A 373 -16.51 -17.70 28.60
CA ASN A 373 -15.59 -18.76 28.20
C ASN A 373 -14.16 -18.20 28.07
N HIS A 374 -13.35 -18.42 29.11
CA HIS A 374 -11.94 -18.02 29.13
C HIS A 374 -11.10 -19.10 29.81
N GLN A 375 -9.84 -19.22 29.39
CA GLN A 375 -8.86 -20.12 29.98
C GLN A 375 -7.73 -19.30 30.62
N LEU A 376 -7.41 -19.62 31.88
CA LEU A 376 -6.32 -18.99 32.62
C LEU A 376 -5.14 -19.96 32.72
N GLU A 377 -4.02 -19.62 32.06
CA GLU A 377 -2.77 -20.36 32.15
C GLU A 377 -1.77 -19.59 33.02
N TRP A 378 -1.14 -20.28 33.97
CA TRP A 378 -0.23 -19.68 34.94
C TRP A 378 1.14 -20.34 34.87
N LYS A 379 2.21 -19.53 34.82
CA LYS A 379 3.60 -19.99 34.88
C LYS A 379 4.36 -19.24 35.97
N GLU A 380 5.01 -19.98 36.87
CA GLU A 380 5.92 -19.39 37.84
C GLU A 380 7.31 -19.19 37.23
N ILE A 381 7.82 -17.98 37.40
CA ILE A 381 9.15 -17.57 37.02
C ILE A 381 10.00 -17.66 38.29
N SER A 382 10.78 -18.74 38.42
CA SER A 382 11.66 -19.00 39.56
C SER A 382 12.95 -19.72 39.10
N ASN A 383 13.93 -19.80 40.00
CA ASN A 383 15.28 -20.31 39.71
C ASN A 383 15.34 -21.77 39.24
N GLN A 384 14.28 -22.56 39.42
CA GLN A 384 14.28 -24.01 39.14
C GLN A 384 13.88 -24.39 37.70
N ASN A 385 13.42 -23.44 36.87
CA ASN A 385 13.01 -23.68 35.48
C ASN A 385 14.06 -23.27 34.43
N TYR A 386 15.36 -23.33 34.78
CA TYR A 386 16.43 -23.03 33.83
C TYR A 386 16.69 -24.22 32.90
N ARG A 387 15.81 -24.39 31.90
CA ARG A 387 16.13 -25.07 30.65
C ARG A 387 16.07 -24.03 29.53
N GLU A 388 17.14 -23.93 28.75
CA GLU A 388 17.22 -23.03 27.59
C GLU A 388 16.12 -23.33 26.54
N ASP A 389 15.50 -24.51 26.61
CA ASP A 389 14.41 -24.95 25.72
C ASP A 389 12.98 -24.70 26.27
N ASP A 390 12.82 -24.15 27.48
CA ASP A 390 11.50 -23.82 28.08
C ASP A 390 11.08 -22.36 27.80
N ASP A 391 11.57 -21.81 26.69
CA ASP A 391 11.07 -20.56 26.15
C ASP A 391 9.63 -20.78 25.69
N PHE A 392 8.72 -20.07 26.34
CA PHE A 392 7.44 -19.77 25.73
C PHE A 392 7.79 -19.11 24.39
N ASP A 393 7.24 -19.60 23.28
CA ASP A 393 7.18 -18.86 22.01
C ASP A 393 6.30 -17.61 22.23
N LEU A 394 6.82 -16.64 22.99
CA LEU A 394 6.33 -15.27 23.05
C LEU A 394 6.89 -14.56 21.81
#